data_AF-A0A4C1SC28-F1
#
_entry.id   AF-A0A4C1SC28-F1
#
_cell.length_a   1.000
_cell.length_b   1.000
_cell.length_c   1.000
_cell.angle_alpha   90.00
_cell.angle_beta   90.00
_cell.angle_gamma   90.00
#
_symmetry.space_group_name_H-M   'P 1'
#
loop_
_entity.id
_entity.type
_entity.pdbx_description
1 polymer ?
#
loop_
_entity_poly.entity_id
_entity_poly.type
_entity_poly.pdbx_seq_one_letter_code
_entity_poly.pdbx_strand_id
1 'polypeptide(L)'
;MEVIQEIQQPDALEKILDVWITKMPLVTELEKLKLFCLAFLSIFSNNPILLERFPAIMQNISDTLFEVMREDDETNDYANNPNEASETKPVKYCDSLVFIDEYDLDTSMISYATDDFDYKTYHYDRCRQLALKDPVHKIALPQYIEWQLNNLRTQLGDEAYQHLMRSVYPAVLERFSQFVNLQITFPIN
;
A
#
# COMPACT_ATOMS: atom_id res chain seq x y z
N MET A 1 -27.87 0.15 -7.78
CA MET A 1 -28.41 0.62 -6.48
C MET A 1 -29.65 -0.17 -6.04
N GLU A 2 -29.99 -1.30 -6.68
CA GLU A 2 -31.21 -2.09 -6.37
C GLU A 2 -30.98 -3.19 -5.31
N VAL A 3 -29.77 -3.78 -5.27
CA VAL A 3 -29.46 -4.91 -4.36
C VAL A 3 -29.50 -4.51 -2.87
N ILE A 4 -29.19 -3.25 -2.53
CA ILE A 4 -29.22 -2.75 -1.15
C ILE A 4 -30.67 -2.58 -0.65
N GLN A 5 -31.62 -2.27 -1.55
CA GLN A 5 -33.03 -2.13 -1.19
C GLN A 5 -33.70 -3.48 -0.91
N GLU A 6 -33.24 -4.56 -1.54
CA GLU A 6 -33.75 -5.92 -1.30
C GLU A 6 -33.30 -6.50 0.04
N ILE A 7 -32.13 -6.11 0.57
CA ILE A 7 -31.53 -6.72 1.77
C ILE A 7 -31.98 -6.04 3.08
N GLN A 8 -32.72 -4.92 3.03
CA GLN A 8 -33.17 -4.16 4.21
C GLN A 8 -32.05 -3.81 5.22
N GLN A 9 -30.79 -3.73 4.77
CA GLN A 9 -29.66 -3.33 5.61
C GLN A 9 -29.04 -2.03 5.05
N PRO A 10 -29.61 -0.87 5.41
CA PRO A 10 -29.09 0.43 4.95
C PRO A 10 -27.67 0.71 5.48
N ASP A 11 -27.25 0.04 6.54
CA ASP A 11 -25.96 0.19 7.23
C ASP A 11 -24.95 -0.93 6.93
N ALA A 12 -25.22 -1.77 5.92
CA ALA A 12 -24.35 -2.92 5.61
C ALA A 12 -22.91 -2.50 5.29
N LEU A 13 -22.74 -1.47 4.45
CA LEU A 13 -21.41 -0.96 4.07
C LEU A 13 -20.65 -0.43 5.30
N GLU A 14 -21.35 0.28 6.18
CA GLU A 14 -20.78 0.84 7.41
C GLU A 14 -20.21 -0.27 8.30
N LYS A 15 -21.02 -1.30 8.56
CA LYS A 15 -20.61 -2.48 9.35
C LYS A 15 -19.45 -3.23 8.71
N ILE A 16 -19.47 -3.40 7.39
CA ILE A 16 -18.39 -4.07 6.66
C ILE A 16 -17.09 -3.28 6.83
N LEU A 17 -17.13 -1.95 6.68
CA LEU A 17 -15.96 -1.09 6.85
C LEU A 17 -15.45 -1.14 8.29
N ASP A 18 -16.32 -1.07 9.30
CA ASP A 18 -15.93 -1.12 10.71
C ASP A 18 -15.24 -2.44 11.07
N VAL A 19 -15.81 -3.57 10.62
CA VAL A 19 -15.20 -4.88 10.83
C VAL A 19 -13.87 -4.95 10.09
N TRP A 20 -13.80 -4.50 8.84
CA TRP A 20 -12.59 -4.53 8.06
C TRP A 20 -11.47 -3.69 8.70
N ILE A 21 -11.75 -2.45 9.07
CA ILE A 21 -10.80 -1.55 9.74
C ILE A 21 -10.31 -2.17 11.05
N THR A 22 -11.22 -2.73 11.85
CA THR A 22 -10.90 -3.28 13.18
C THR A 22 -10.12 -4.60 13.08
N LYS A 23 -10.37 -5.41 12.04
CA LYS A 23 -9.78 -6.75 11.90
C LYS A 23 -8.55 -6.80 11.01
N MET A 24 -8.33 -5.80 10.15
CA MET A 24 -7.16 -5.74 9.27
C MET A 24 -5.82 -5.89 10.01
N PRO A 25 -5.60 -5.28 11.19
CA PRO A 25 -4.35 -5.48 11.95
C PRO A 25 -4.09 -6.92 12.42
N LEU A 26 -5.09 -7.82 12.34
CA LEU A 26 -4.93 -9.24 12.69
C LEU A 26 -4.38 -10.08 11.53
N VAL A 27 -4.28 -9.50 10.33
CA VAL A 27 -3.75 -10.17 9.14
C VAL A 27 -2.24 -10.07 9.17
N THR A 28 -1.54 -11.20 9.13
CA THR A 28 -0.08 -11.26 9.20
C THR A 28 0.61 -11.43 7.85
N GLU A 29 -0.15 -11.87 6.83
CA GLU A 29 0.38 -12.06 5.47
C GLU A 29 0.45 -10.71 4.74
N LEU A 30 1.66 -10.30 4.36
CA LEU A 30 1.93 -9.00 3.73
C LEU A 30 1.15 -8.81 2.42
N GLU A 31 1.04 -9.86 1.61
CA GLU A 31 0.29 -9.84 0.34
C GLU A 31 -1.19 -9.49 0.57
N LYS A 32 -1.80 -10.10 1.60
CA LYS A 32 -3.19 -9.83 1.98
C LYS A 32 -3.34 -8.43 2.55
N LEU A 33 -2.42 -7.98 3.40
CA LEU A 33 -2.42 -6.61 3.92
C LEU A 33 -2.35 -5.59 2.79
N LYS A 34 -1.40 -5.75 1.86
CA LYS A 34 -1.27 -4.88 0.68
C LYS A 34 -2.54 -4.91 -0.17
N LEU A 35 -3.12 -6.08 -0.41
CA LEU A 35 -4.37 -6.20 -1.15
C LEU A 35 -5.52 -5.44 -0.46
N PHE A 36 -5.64 -5.54 0.86
CA PHE A 36 -6.63 -4.77 1.62
C PHE A 36 -6.39 -3.26 1.50
N CYS A 37 -5.14 -2.79 1.59
CA CYS A 37 -4.82 -1.39 1.34
C CYS A 37 -5.22 -0.94 -0.06
N LEU A 38 -4.87 -1.70 -1.09
CA LEU A 38 -5.23 -1.40 -2.48
C LEU A 38 -6.75 -1.32 -2.64
N ALA A 39 -7.50 -2.22 -1.99
CA ALA A 39 -8.95 -2.20 -1.99
C ALA A 39 -9.52 -0.97 -1.27
N PHE A 40 -9.02 -0.59 -0.08
CA PHE A 40 -9.42 0.65 0.60
C PHE A 40 -9.16 1.90 -0.25
N LEU A 41 -7.96 1.97 -0.84
CA LEU A 41 -7.55 3.07 -1.71
C LEU A 41 -8.42 3.13 -2.98
N SER A 42 -8.85 1.99 -3.51
CA SER A 42 -9.70 1.93 -4.70
C SER A 42 -11.12 2.46 -4.48
N ILE A 43 -11.62 2.40 -3.25
CA ILE A 43 -12.96 2.89 -2.89
C ILE A 43 -12.95 4.33 -2.36
N PHE A 44 -11.78 4.92 -2.13
CA PHE A 44 -11.67 6.32 -1.71
C PHE A 44 -12.37 7.24 -2.71
N SER A 45 -13.35 7.95 -2.17
CA SER A 45 -14.24 8.83 -2.91
C SER A 45 -14.80 9.86 -1.94
N ASN A 46 -15.42 10.91 -2.47
CA ASN A 46 -16.19 11.87 -1.68
C ASN A 46 -17.49 11.25 -1.13
N ASN A 47 -17.36 10.26 -0.24
CA ASN A 47 -18.45 9.56 0.42
C ASN A 47 -18.33 9.78 1.95
N PRO A 48 -19.35 10.33 2.62
CA PRO A 48 -19.29 10.64 4.05
C PRO A 48 -18.92 9.44 4.93
N ILE A 49 -19.40 8.24 4.60
CA ILE A 49 -19.15 7.01 5.38
C ILE A 49 -17.64 6.69 5.43
N LEU A 50 -16.94 6.91 4.30
CA LEU A 50 -15.50 6.70 4.18
C LEU A 50 -14.71 7.84 4.82
N LEU A 51 -15.16 9.08 4.64
CA LEU A 51 -14.50 10.27 5.19
C LEU A 51 -14.53 10.29 6.72
N GLU A 52 -15.62 9.86 7.35
CA GLU A 52 -15.73 9.72 8.82
C GLU A 52 -14.72 8.70 9.38
N ARG A 53 -14.40 7.67 8.61
CA ARG A 53 -13.45 6.60 8.97
C ARG A 53 -12.04 6.84 8.46
N PHE A 54 -11.81 7.95 7.77
CA PHE A 54 -10.56 8.26 7.11
C PHE A 54 -9.33 8.14 8.02
N PRO A 55 -9.34 8.66 9.28
CA PRO A 55 -8.19 8.51 10.17
C PRO A 55 -7.79 7.06 10.45
N ALA A 56 -8.78 6.18 10.68
CA ALA A 56 -8.54 4.78 11.00
C ALA A 56 -8.09 4.00 9.76
N ILE A 57 -8.66 4.30 8.59
CA ILE A 57 -8.22 3.72 7.32
C ILE A 57 -6.78 4.14 7.02
N MET A 58 -6.45 5.43 7.19
CA MET A 58 -5.10 5.94 7.00
C MET A 58 -4.12 5.27 7.97
N GLN A 59 -4.45 5.10 9.24
CA GLN A 59 -3.61 4.35 10.19
C GLN A 59 -3.26 2.96 9.66
N ASN A 60 -4.26 2.18 9.24
CA ASN A 60 -4.03 0.83 8.71
C ASN A 60 -3.20 0.82 7.42
N ILE A 61 -3.39 1.81 6.54
CA ILE A 61 -2.57 1.95 5.33
C ILE A 61 -1.13 2.33 5.71
N SER A 62 -0.92 3.20 6.70
CA SER A 62 0.41 3.59 7.19
C SER A 62 1.18 2.39 7.71
N ASP A 63 0.53 1.59 8.55
CA ASP A 63 1.16 0.42 9.16
C ASP A 63 1.50 -0.62 8.10
N THR A 64 0.59 -0.86 7.15
CA THR A 64 0.87 -1.76 6.02
C THR A 64 1.99 -1.25 5.13
N LEU A 65 2.02 0.06 4.85
CA LEU A 65 3.09 0.67 4.07
C LEU A 65 4.43 0.44 4.75
N PHE A 66 4.51 0.62 6.07
CA PHE A 66 5.73 0.37 6.82
C PHE A 66 6.17 -1.11 6.81
N GLU A 67 5.23 -2.05 6.85
CA GLU A 67 5.53 -3.50 6.79
C GLU A 67 6.02 -3.97 5.40
N VAL A 68 5.51 -3.34 4.33
CA VAL A 68 5.81 -3.71 2.94
C VAL A 68 7.07 -3.04 2.41
N MET A 69 7.38 -1.82 2.85
CA MET A 69 8.54 -1.08 2.37
C MET A 69 9.84 -1.64 2.96
N ARG A 70 10.88 -1.76 2.12
CA ARG A 70 12.24 -2.18 2.51
C ARG A 70 13.24 -1.15 2.02
N GLU A 71 14.38 -1.06 2.70
CA GLU A 71 15.50 -0.25 2.22
C GLU A 71 16.08 -0.87 0.95
N ASP A 72 16.33 -0.03 -0.05
CA ASP A 72 16.86 -0.43 -1.34
C ASP A 72 18.39 -0.64 -1.22
N ASP A 73 18.79 -1.88 -0.93
CA ASP A 73 20.17 -2.30 -0.69
C ASP A 73 21.09 -2.10 -1.93
N GLU A 74 20.55 -1.94 -3.14
CA GLU A 74 21.36 -1.65 -4.34
C GLU A 74 22.11 -0.31 -4.24
N THR A 75 21.69 0.56 -3.31
CA THR A 75 22.38 1.81 -3.02
C THR A 75 23.72 1.60 -2.29
N ASN A 76 23.90 0.44 -1.64
CA ASN A 76 25.10 0.11 -0.85
C ASN A 76 26.23 -0.56 -1.65
N ASP A 77 25.95 -1.16 -2.81
CA ASP A 77 26.96 -1.99 -3.50
C ASP A 77 28.00 -1.16 -4.30
N TYR A 78 27.71 0.11 -4.57
CA TYR A 78 28.68 1.06 -5.14
C TYR A 78 29.56 1.75 -4.07
N ALA A 79 29.41 1.43 -2.78
CA ALA A 79 30.13 2.06 -1.67
C ALA A 79 31.56 1.52 -1.42
N ASN A 80 32.17 0.85 -2.40
CA ASN A 80 33.59 0.45 -2.32
C ASN A 80 34.53 1.39 -3.09
N ASN A 81 34.12 2.65 -3.30
CA ASN A 81 35.01 3.68 -3.84
C ASN A 81 35.53 4.56 -2.68
N PRO A 82 36.77 4.36 -2.20
CA PRO A 82 37.28 5.01 -0.99
C PRO A 82 37.51 6.53 -1.10
N ASN A 83 37.09 7.15 -2.21
CA ASN A 83 37.35 8.56 -2.53
C ASN A 83 36.09 9.44 -2.57
N GLU A 84 34.89 8.89 -2.37
CA GLU A 84 33.68 9.70 -2.25
C GLU A 84 33.43 10.03 -0.78
N ALA A 85 33.54 11.32 -0.44
CA ALA A 85 33.17 11.83 0.87
C ALA A 85 31.74 11.40 1.19
N SER A 86 31.48 11.04 2.46
CA SER A 86 30.16 10.61 2.94
C SER A 86 29.15 11.77 2.89
N GLU A 87 28.70 12.14 1.70
CA GLU A 87 27.45 12.85 1.54
C GLU A 87 26.35 11.85 1.85
N THR A 88 25.53 12.17 2.84
CA THR A 88 24.40 11.37 3.34
C THR A 88 23.43 11.11 2.18
N LYS A 89 23.66 10.04 1.42
CA LYS A 89 22.80 9.66 0.30
C LYS A 89 21.42 9.32 0.88
N PRO A 90 20.32 9.87 0.33
CA PRO A 90 19.00 9.63 0.88
C PRO A 90 18.68 8.13 0.80
N VAL A 91 18.27 7.55 1.94
CA VAL A 91 17.79 6.16 2.00
C VAL A 91 16.59 6.05 1.07
N LYS A 92 16.70 5.20 0.06
CA LYS A 92 15.63 4.91 -0.88
C LYS A 92 14.90 3.67 -0.38
N TYR A 93 13.58 3.71 -0.39
CA TYR A 93 12.74 2.58 -0.01
C TYR A 93 12.05 1.99 -1.24
N CYS A 94 11.93 0.68 -1.30
CA CYS A 94 11.21 -0.06 -2.34
C CYS A 94 10.08 -0.92 -1.75
N ASP A 95 9.03 -1.15 -2.53
CA ASP A 95 7.91 -2.02 -2.17
C ASP A 95 8.33 -3.47 -2.41
N SER A 96 8.60 -4.21 -1.34
CA SER A 96 9.19 -5.56 -1.42
C SER A 96 8.32 -6.61 -2.08
N LEU A 97 7.04 -6.33 -2.31
CA LEU A 97 6.11 -7.27 -2.95
C LEU A 97 6.03 -7.07 -4.45
N VAL A 98 6.55 -5.96 -4.99
CA VAL A 98 6.52 -5.69 -6.44
C VAL A 98 7.65 -6.45 -7.12
N PHE A 99 7.31 -7.23 -8.14
CA PHE A 99 8.34 -7.86 -8.98
C PHE A 99 8.93 -6.82 -9.94
N ILE A 100 10.24 -6.62 -9.88
CA ILE A 100 10.96 -5.71 -10.78
C ILE A 100 11.16 -6.39 -12.12
N ASP A 101 11.47 -7.69 -12.09
CA ASP A 101 11.67 -8.49 -13.28
C ASP A 101 11.17 -9.94 -13.17
N GLU A 102 11.46 -10.69 -14.22
CA GLU A 102 11.02 -12.07 -14.39
C GLU A 102 11.73 -13.06 -13.43
N TYR A 103 12.92 -12.69 -12.94
CA TYR A 103 13.76 -13.48 -12.03
C TYR A 103 13.36 -13.31 -10.57
N ASP A 104 12.88 -12.13 -10.17
CA ASP A 104 12.32 -11.89 -8.82
C ASP A 104 11.17 -12.85 -8.51
N LEU A 105 10.28 -13.03 -9.48
CA LEU A 105 9.14 -13.94 -9.35
C LEU A 105 9.61 -15.40 -9.22
N ASP A 106 10.59 -15.82 -10.02
CA ASP A 106 11.12 -17.17 -9.95
C ASP A 106 11.79 -17.40 -8.58
N THR A 107 12.53 -16.44 -8.04
CA THR A 107 13.13 -16.52 -6.70
C THR A 107 12.08 -16.64 -5.59
N SER A 108 11.02 -15.82 -5.65
CA SER A 108 9.91 -15.87 -4.70
C SER A 108 9.15 -17.20 -4.76
N MET A 109 8.89 -17.71 -5.96
CA MET A 109 8.16 -18.97 -6.18
C MET A 109 8.99 -20.22 -5.87
N ILE A 110 10.30 -20.19 -6.10
CA ILE A 110 11.23 -21.27 -5.75
C ILE A 110 11.32 -21.46 -4.24
N SER A 111 11.17 -20.40 -3.43
CA SER A 111 11.13 -20.47 -1.96
C SER A 111 10.04 -21.43 -1.43
N TYR A 112 8.95 -21.61 -2.18
CA TYR A 112 7.86 -22.54 -1.83
C TYR A 112 8.03 -23.94 -2.44
N ALA A 113 8.97 -24.12 -3.37
CA ALA A 113 9.26 -25.41 -3.98
C ALA A 113 10.41 -26.07 -3.21
N THR A 114 10.07 -27.06 -2.38
CA THR A 114 11.04 -27.92 -1.70
C THR A 114 12.12 -28.43 -2.66
N ASP A 115 13.38 -28.29 -2.24
CA ASP A 115 14.72 -28.53 -2.84
C ASP A 115 14.95 -29.67 -3.87
N ASP A 116 13.95 -30.39 -4.37
CA ASP A 116 14.15 -31.66 -5.08
C ASP A 116 13.30 -31.86 -6.36
N PHE A 117 12.61 -30.83 -6.86
CA PHE A 117 11.84 -30.96 -8.11
C PHE A 117 12.07 -29.79 -9.07
N ASP A 118 13.12 -29.93 -9.89
CA ASP A 118 13.43 -29.05 -11.03
C ASP A 118 12.48 -29.23 -12.24
N TYR A 119 11.29 -29.79 -12.01
CA TYR A 119 10.27 -29.94 -13.05
C TYR A 119 9.34 -28.73 -13.02
N LYS A 120 9.71 -27.68 -13.78
CA LYS A 120 8.74 -26.65 -14.20
C LYS A 120 7.56 -27.33 -14.88
N THR A 121 6.43 -27.41 -14.18
CA THR A 121 5.19 -28.00 -14.70
C THR A 121 4.36 -26.95 -15.43
N TYR A 122 3.49 -27.35 -16.35
CA TYR A 122 2.49 -26.44 -16.93
C TYR A 122 1.56 -25.79 -15.88
N HIS A 123 1.47 -26.36 -14.67
CA HIS A 123 0.78 -25.73 -13.56
C HIS A 123 1.59 -24.56 -12.99
N TYR A 124 2.90 -24.76 -12.79
CA TYR A 124 3.83 -23.71 -12.36
C TYR A 124 3.79 -22.51 -13.29
N ASP A 125 3.90 -22.73 -14.61
CA ASP A 125 3.86 -21.64 -15.60
C ASP A 125 2.55 -20.83 -15.55
N ARG A 126 1.42 -21.49 -15.26
CA ARG A 126 0.13 -20.81 -15.11
C ARG A 126 0.05 -20.00 -13.82
N CYS A 127 0.49 -20.54 -12.69
CA CYS A 127 0.51 -19.80 -11.42
C CYS A 127 1.43 -18.58 -11.53
N ARG A 128 2.58 -18.76 -12.16
CA ARG A 128 3.53 -17.69 -12.49
C ARG A 128 2.91 -16.58 -13.33
N GLN A 129 2.23 -16.93 -14.42
CA GLN A 129 1.52 -15.95 -15.25
C GLN A 129 0.38 -15.23 -14.53
N LEU A 130 -0.26 -15.88 -13.55
CA LEU A 130 -1.29 -15.27 -12.72
C LEU A 130 -0.67 -14.27 -11.72
N ALA A 131 0.43 -14.64 -11.07
CA ALA A 131 1.14 -13.77 -10.13
C ALA A 131 1.62 -12.46 -10.79
N LEU A 132 2.11 -12.53 -12.04
CA LEU A 132 2.48 -11.33 -12.83
C LEU A 132 1.32 -10.38 -13.14
N LYS A 133 0.08 -10.87 -13.06
CA LYS A 133 -1.13 -10.08 -13.28
C LYS A 133 -1.76 -9.60 -11.97
N ASP A 134 -1.29 -10.11 -10.84
CA ASP A 134 -1.82 -9.76 -9.54
C ASP A 134 -1.47 -8.30 -9.20
N PRO A 135 -2.46 -7.46 -8.83
CA PRO A 135 -2.18 -6.08 -8.41
C PRO A 135 -1.21 -5.99 -7.23
N VAL A 136 -1.15 -6.97 -6.34
CA VAL A 136 -0.22 -7.01 -5.20
C VAL A 136 1.23 -6.96 -5.67
N HIS A 137 1.54 -7.63 -6.78
CA HIS A 137 2.92 -7.71 -7.29
C HIS A 137 3.21 -6.73 -8.43
N LYS A 138 2.19 -6.07 -8.95
CA LYS A 138 2.32 -5.14 -10.08
C LYS A 138 2.24 -3.68 -9.67
N ILE A 139 1.48 -3.36 -8.63
CA ILE A 139 1.22 -1.99 -8.21
C ILE A 139 2.16 -1.66 -7.04
N ALA A 140 3.01 -0.66 -7.22
CA ALA A 140 3.76 -0.09 -6.12
C ALA A 140 2.81 0.70 -5.19
N LEU A 141 2.72 0.27 -3.94
CA LEU A 141 1.80 0.84 -2.97
C LEU A 141 2.01 2.35 -2.76
N PRO A 142 3.25 2.89 -2.60
CA PRO A 142 3.45 4.32 -2.42
C PRO A 142 2.87 5.16 -3.57
N GLN A 143 3.16 4.75 -4.82
CA GLN A 143 2.71 5.46 -6.02
C GLN A 143 1.19 5.44 -6.15
N TYR A 144 0.56 4.31 -5.81
CA TYR A 144 -0.89 4.20 -5.86
C TYR A 144 -1.58 5.03 -4.78
N ILE A 145 -0.99 5.12 -3.58
CA ILE A 145 -1.47 6.00 -2.51
C ILE A 145 -1.43 7.46 -2.97
N GLU A 146 -0.28 7.93 -3.49
CA GLU A 146 -0.14 9.30 -4.00
C GLU A 146 -1.21 9.62 -5.04
N TRP A 147 -1.38 8.71 -5.99
CA TRP A 147 -2.38 8.87 -7.05
C TRP A 147 -3.80 8.96 -6.48
N GLN A 148 -4.17 8.07 -5.56
CA GLN A 148 -5.51 8.07 -4.96
C GLN A 148 -5.79 9.27 -4.06
N LEU A 149 -4.81 9.69 -3.25
CA LEU A 149 -4.95 10.89 -2.43
C LEU A 149 -5.08 12.15 -3.29
N ASN A 150 -4.34 12.23 -4.41
CA ASN A 150 -4.47 13.33 -5.35
C ASN A 150 -5.84 13.34 -6.06
N ASN A 151 -6.38 12.17 -6.42
CA ASN A 151 -7.74 12.07 -6.94
C ASN A 151 -8.78 12.54 -5.90
N LEU A 152 -8.65 12.09 -4.65
CA LEU A 152 -9.54 12.50 -3.56
C LEU A 152 -9.46 14.01 -3.31
N ARG A 153 -8.25 14.57 -3.32
CA ARG A 153 -8.01 16.02 -3.24
C ARG A 153 -8.73 16.77 -4.38
N THR A 154 -8.64 16.26 -5.61
CA THR A 154 -9.32 16.87 -6.77
C THR A 154 -10.85 16.83 -6.62
N GLN A 155 -11.40 15.78 -5.99
CA GLN A 155 -12.84 15.65 -5.75
C GLN A 155 -13.36 16.53 -4.61
N LEU A 156 -12.58 16.70 -3.54
CA LEU A 156 -12.97 17.48 -2.35
C LEU A 156 -12.64 18.96 -2.46
N GLY A 157 -11.60 19.31 -3.23
CA GLY A 157 -10.95 20.62 -3.21
C GLY A 157 -9.89 20.73 -2.11
N ASP A 158 -8.98 21.68 -2.28
CA ASP A 158 -7.80 21.82 -1.44
C ASP A 158 -8.13 22.05 0.04
N GLU A 159 -9.04 22.97 0.35
CA GLU A 159 -9.38 23.31 1.75
C GLU A 159 -9.99 22.13 2.50
N ALA A 160 -10.92 21.42 1.87
CA ALA A 160 -11.58 20.26 2.46
C ALA A 160 -10.60 19.09 2.63
N TYR A 161 -9.69 18.88 1.67
CA TYR A 161 -8.63 17.89 1.78
C TYR A 161 -7.67 18.20 2.93
N GLN A 162 -7.22 19.45 3.09
CA GLN A 162 -6.37 19.85 4.21
C GLN A 162 -7.09 19.64 5.55
N HIS A 163 -8.37 19.97 5.63
CA HIS A 163 -9.18 19.70 6.83
C HIS A 163 -9.29 18.20 7.12
N LEU A 164 -9.52 17.37 6.10
CA LEU A 164 -9.57 15.92 6.24
C LEU A 164 -8.23 15.38 6.73
N MET A 165 -7.11 15.83 6.18
CA MET A 165 -5.78 15.40 6.62
C MET A 165 -5.48 15.76 8.09
N ARG A 166 -6.02 16.87 8.60
CA ARG A 166 -5.90 17.23 10.03
C ARG A 166 -6.65 16.28 10.98
N SER A 167 -7.60 15.49 10.47
CA SER A 167 -8.28 14.47 11.28
C SER A 167 -7.40 13.24 11.53
N VAL A 168 -6.36 13.04 10.72
CA VAL A 168 -5.39 11.96 10.89
C VAL A 168 -4.37 12.34 11.96
N TYR A 169 -3.96 11.35 12.77
CA TYR A 169 -2.99 11.60 13.83
C TYR A 169 -1.63 12.06 13.26
N PRO A 170 -0.98 13.10 13.82
CA PRO A 170 0.24 13.67 13.26
C PRO A 170 1.38 12.66 13.05
N ALA A 171 1.60 11.74 14.00
CA ALA A 171 2.67 10.74 13.86
C ALA A 171 2.42 9.75 12.71
N VAL A 172 1.15 9.53 12.33
CA VAL A 172 0.80 8.70 11.17
C VAL A 172 1.20 9.41 9.89
N LEU A 173 0.89 10.71 9.79
CA LEU A 173 1.26 11.54 8.65
C LEU A 173 2.79 11.65 8.52
N GLU A 174 3.49 11.78 9.63
CA GLU A 174 4.96 11.80 9.66
C GLU A 174 5.54 10.49 9.12
N ARG A 175 5.07 9.34 9.63
CA ARG A 175 5.47 8.01 9.12
C ARG A 175 5.14 7.83 7.63
N PHE A 176 3.96 8.26 7.19
CA PHE A 176 3.59 8.24 5.78
C PHE A 176 4.51 9.08 4.90
N SER A 177 4.88 10.27 5.38
CA SER A 177 5.67 11.24 4.63
C SER A 177 7.08 10.75 4.31
N GLN A 178 7.54 9.69 4.99
CA GLN A 178 8.81 9.02 4.69
C GLN A 178 8.78 8.30 3.33
N PHE A 179 7.60 7.86 2.89
CA PHE A 179 7.44 7.05 1.67
C PHE A 179 6.60 7.73 0.57
N VAL A 180 5.75 8.70 0.94
CA VAL A 180 4.68 9.23 0.10
C VAL A 180 4.62 10.75 0.22
N ASN A 181 4.47 11.45 -0.91
CA ASN A 181 4.22 12.89 -0.92
C ASN A 181 2.73 13.20 -0.68
N LEU A 182 2.42 13.64 0.54
CA LEU A 182 1.05 13.92 0.98
C LEU A 182 0.47 15.27 0.48
N GLN A 183 1.32 16.15 -0.08
CA GLN A 183 0.94 17.49 -0.55
C GLN A 183 0.12 18.31 0.48
N ILE A 184 0.48 18.19 1.76
CA ILE A 184 -0.14 18.91 2.87
C ILE A 184 0.71 20.10 3.27
N THR A 185 0.04 21.22 3.57
CA THR A 185 0.70 22.39 4.14
C THR A 185 0.53 22.30 5.65
N PHE A 186 1.54 21.77 6.34
CA PHE A 186 1.56 21.86 7.80
C PHE A 186 1.67 23.34 8.21
N PRO A 187 0.89 23.80 9.21
CA PRO A 187 1.20 25.09 9.82
C PRO A 187 2.59 24.97 10.42
N ILE A 188 3.50 25.84 9.97
CA ILE A 188 4.78 26.08 10.61
C ILE A 188 4.44 26.58 12.02
N ASN A 189 4.67 25.74 13.04
CA ASN A 189 4.73 26.21 14.41
C ASN A 189 6.13 26.75 14.68
#